data_AF-A0A074RKL8-F1
#
_entry.id   AF-A0A074RKL8-F1
#
_cell.length_a   1.000
_cell.length_b   1.000
_cell.length_c   1.000
_cell.angle_alpha   90.00
_cell.angle_beta   90.00
_cell.angle_gamma   90.00
#
_symmetry.space_group_name_H-M   'P 1'
#
loop_
_entity.id
_entity.type
_entity.pdbx_description
1 polymer ?
#
loop_
_entity_poly.entity_id
_entity_poly.type
_entity_poly.pdbx_seq_one_letter_code
_entity_poly.pdbx_strand_id
1 'polypeptide(L)'
;MLNELTAASEILLVALDRYSVACSVIQNSYTRGYKPQKVDPQLLPRLDAEIDFATSLELKLARAKAALNWSRNYSHTRATVNDIPPEVLAHIFHLVLDSQSCTKRNYFDIKIGMIYPAALSHVCSCWRSIALSTPTLWTHIDISTSTFLNQQCLDGLTQRHL
;
A
#
# COMPACT_ATOMS: atom_id res chain seq x y z
N MET A 1 -3.42 18.35 22.72
CA MET A 1 -3.78 17.43 21.60
C MET A 1 -3.98 16.00 22.07
N LEU A 2 -2.99 15.34 22.70
CA LEU A 2 -3.17 13.97 23.20
C LEU A 2 -4.20 13.88 24.34
N ASN A 3 -4.16 14.82 25.30
CA ASN A 3 -5.13 14.87 26.40
C ASN A 3 -6.58 15.05 25.92
N GLU A 4 -6.79 15.88 24.89
CA GLU A 4 -8.11 16.08 24.26
C GLU A 4 -8.59 14.81 23.55
N LEU A 5 -7.69 14.09 22.87
CA LEU A 5 -8.02 12.81 22.24
C LEU A 5 -8.40 11.76 23.29
N THR A 6 -7.69 11.69 24.41
CA THR A 6 -8.00 10.80 25.52
C THR A 6 -9.36 11.12 26.13
N ALA A 7 -9.61 12.38 26.47
CA ALA A 7 -10.89 12.82 27.02
C ALA A 7 -12.07 12.54 26.07
N ALA A 8 -11.91 12.84 24.77
CA ALA A 8 -12.93 12.55 23.77
C ALA A 8 -13.18 11.03 23.61
N SER A 9 -12.13 10.21 23.72
CA SER A 9 -12.25 8.75 23.65
C SER A 9 -12.99 8.17 24.85
N GLU A 10 -12.72 8.67 26.05
CA GLU A 10 -13.43 8.26 27.27
C GLU A 10 -14.93 8.60 27.20
N ILE A 11 -15.27 9.82 26.77
CA ILE A 11 -16.67 10.24 26.60
C ILE A 11 -17.39 9.36 25.57
N LEU A 12 -16.72 9.07 24.45
CA LEU A 12 -17.28 8.22 23.40
C LEU A 12 -17.56 6.80 23.90
N LEU A 13 -16.64 6.22 24.67
CA LEU A 13 -16.82 4.88 25.26
C LEU A 13 -18.04 4.83 26.19
N VAL A 14 -18.16 5.80 27.09
CA VAL A 14 -19.31 5.87 28.02
C VAL A 14 -20.62 6.07 27.26
N ALA A 15 -20.64 6.92 26.24
CA ALA A 15 -21.83 7.15 25.42
C ALA A 15 -22.25 5.89 24.65
N LEU A 16 -21.29 5.15 24.09
CA LEU A 16 -21.55 3.94 23.32
C LEU A 16 -22.04 2.78 24.21
N ASP A 17 -21.49 2.65 25.42
CA ASP A 17 -21.96 1.65 26.39
C ASP A 17 -23.42 1.91 26.79
N ARG A 18 -23.75 3.17 27.13
CA ARG A 18 -25.14 3.58 27.41
C ARG A 18 -26.08 3.32 26.24
N TYR A 19 -25.62 3.59 25.03
CA TYR A 19 -26.38 3.32 23.81
C TYR A 19 -26.65 1.82 23.64
N SER A 20 -25.62 0.98 23.79
CA SER A 20 -25.73 -0.47 23.70
C SER A 20 -26.71 -1.05 24.73
N VAL A 21 -26.63 -0.60 25.99
CA VAL A 21 -27.57 -1.01 27.06
C VAL A 21 -29.01 -0.66 26.68
N ALA A 22 -29.26 0.54 26.15
CA ALA A 22 -30.61 0.94 25.72
C ALA A 22 -31.15 0.04 24.59
N CYS A 23 -30.32 -0.25 23.58
CA CYS A 23 -30.68 -1.17 22.49
C CYS A 23 -30.97 -2.59 23.02
N SER A 24 -30.17 -3.10 23.96
CA SER A 24 -30.40 -4.41 24.57
C SER A 24 -31.67 -4.46 25.42
N VAL A 25 -32.02 -3.39 26.14
CA VAL A 25 -33.30 -3.31 26.87
C VAL A 25 -34.48 -3.40 25.91
N ILE A 26 -34.42 -2.69 24.78
CA ILE A 26 -35.44 -2.74 23.73
C ILE A 26 -35.53 -4.17 23.18
N GLN A 27 -34.39 -4.77 22.78
CA GLN A 27 -34.35 -6.15 22.26
C GLN A 27 -34.95 -7.16 23.25
N ASN A 28 -34.57 -7.09 24.52
CA ASN A 28 -35.04 -7.99 25.58
C ASN A 28 -36.54 -7.86 25.84
N SER A 29 -37.14 -6.69 25.60
CA SER A 29 -38.59 -6.51 25.71
C SER A 29 -39.35 -7.34 24.67
N TYR A 30 -38.80 -7.49 23.46
CA TYR A 30 -39.38 -8.31 22.40
C TYR A 30 -39.12 -9.82 22.61
N THR A 31 -37.93 -10.20 23.08
CA THR A 31 -37.60 -11.63 23.28
C THR A 31 -38.38 -12.27 24.43
N ARG A 32 -38.80 -11.50 25.44
CA ARG A 32 -39.59 -12.00 26.58
C ARG A 32 -41.07 -12.26 26.24
N GLY A 33 -41.48 -12.14 24.98
CA GLY A 33 -42.85 -12.42 24.53
C GLY A 33 -43.86 -11.38 24.99
N TYR A 34 -43.41 -10.19 25.40
CA TYR A 34 -44.30 -9.08 25.71
C TYR A 34 -44.96 -8.60 24.42
N LYS A 35 -46.20 -9.03 24.16
CA LYS A 35 -47.02 -8.45 23.10
C LYS A 35 -47.48 -7.07 23.58
N PRO A 36 -46.99 -5.95 23.01
CA PRO A 36 -47.52 -4.66 23.37
C PRO A 36 -49.00 -4.63 22.99
N GLN A 37 -49.89 -4.49 23.99
CA GLN A 37 -51.35 -4.45 23.79
C GLN A 37 -51.80 -3.28 22.89
N LYS A 38 -50.90 -2.34 22.58
CA LYS A 38 -51.00 -1.36 21.50
C LYS A 38 -49.64 -1.26 20.82
N VAL A 39 -49.50 -1.75 19.60
CA VAL A 39 -48.34 -1.47 18.76
C VAL A 39 -48.39 0.02 18.43
N ASP A 40 -47.51 0.83 19.02
CA ASP A 40 -47.36 2.23 18.64
C ASP A 40 -46.90 2.27 17.17
N PRO A 41 -47.71 2.81 16.24
CA PRO A 41 -47.37 2.83 14.81
C PRO A 41 -46.11 3.65 14.51
N GLN A 42 -45.63 4.49 15.45
CA GLN A 42 -44.38 5.22 15.29
C GLN A 42 -43.14 4.42 15.69
N LEU A 43 -43.29 3.22 16.23
CA LEU A 43 -42.16 2.49 16.79
C LEU A 43 -41.27 1.85 15.72
N LEU A 44 -41.85 1.31 14.64
CA LEU A 44 -41.10 0.81 13.47
C LEU A 44 -40.24 1.89 12.80
N PRO A 45 -40.78 3.05 12.37
CA PRO A 45 -39.97 4.06 11.69
C PRO A 45 -38.90 4.67 12.60
N ARG A 46 -39.10 4.63 13.93
CA ARG A 46 -38.07 5.01 14.90
C ARG A 46 -36.95 3.99 15.01
N LEU A 47 -37.25 2.69 14.92
CA LEU A 47 -36.24 1.64 14.85
C LEU A 47 -35.43 1.76 13.55
N ASP A 48 -36.09 2.01 12.42
CA ASP A 48 -35.42 2.21 11.13
C ASP A 48 -34.49 3.43 11.17
N ALA A 49 -34.96 4.56 11.70
CA ALA A 49 -34.13 5.76 11.90
C ALA A 49 -32.93 5.50 12.82
N GLU A 50 -33.09 4.62 13.82
CA GLU A 50 -32.02 4.23 14.74
C GLU A 50 -30.98 3.32 14.06
N ILE A 51 -31.40 2.45 13.15
CA ILE A 51 -30.51 1.64 12.30
C ILE A 51 -29.71 2.56 11.36
N ASP A 52 -30.36 3.54 10.74
CA ASP A 52 -29.70 4.55 9.90
C ASP A 52 -28.69 5.38 10.72
N PHE A 53 -29.05 5.73 11.96
CA PHE A 53 -28.16 6.43 12.87
C PHE A 53 -26.93 5.59 13.23
N ALA A 54 -27.11 4.31 13.57
CA ALA A 54 -26.01 3.38 13.85
C ALA A 54 -25.05 3.25 12.65
N THR A 55 -25.60 3.14 11.44
CA THR A 55 -24.82 3.11 10.18
C THR A 55 -23.99 4.39 9.99
N SER A 56 -24.60 5.56 10.27
CA SER A 56 -23.90 6.86 10.23
C SER A 56 -22.78 6.95 11.27
N LEU A 57 -22.99 6.39 12.46
CA LEU A 57 -21.99 6.32 13.52
C LEU A 57 -20.79 5.46 13.10
N GLU A 58 -21.04 4.27 12.55
CA GLU A 58 -19.98 3.39 12.02
C GLU A 58 -19.12 4.10 10.98
N LEU A 59 -19.75 4.82 10.06
CA LEU A 59 -19.05 5.58 9.03
C LEU A 59 -18.17 6.69 9.63
N LYS A 60 -18.66 7.40 10.66
CA LYS A 60 -17.87 8.42 11.37
C LYS A 60 -16.67 7.81 12.11
N LEU A 61 -16.86 6.66 12.77
CA LEU A 61 -15.78 5.92 13.43
C LEU A 61 -14.74 5.43 12.42
N ALA A 62 -15.17 4.93 11.26
CA ALA A 62 -14.27 4.52 10.19
C ALA A 62 -13.40 5.68 9.70
N ARG A 63 -13.98 6.88 9.51
CA ARG A 63 -13.24 8.09 9.15
C ARG A 63 -12.25 8.50 10.22
N ALA A 64 -12.65 8.50 11.50
CA ALA A 64 -11.76 8.82 12.62
C ALA A 64 -10.57 7.84 12.68
N LYS A 65 -10.83 6.54 12.51
CA LYS A 65 -9.80 5.50 12.41
C LYS A 65 -8.84 5.74 11.23
N ALA A 66 -9.38 6.12 10.06
CA ALA A 66 -8.56 6.45 8.90
C ALA A 66 -7.66 7.67 9.16
N ALA A 67 -8.16 8.71 9.82
CA ALA A 67 -7.38 9.89 10.18
C ALA A 67 -6.28 9.58 11.21
N LEU A 68 -6.55 8.72 12.19
CA LEU A 68 -5.56 8.22 13.14
C LEU A 68 -4.49 7.38 12.44
N ASN A 69 -4.90 6.47 11.54
CA ASN A 69 -3.97 5.67 10.73
C ASN A 69 -3.11 6.55 9.83
N TRP A 70 -3.68 7.56 9.19
CA TRP A 70 -2.94 8.53 8.38
C TRP A 70 -1.92 9.26 9.24
N SER A 71 -2.35 9.79 10.39
CA SER A 71 -1.47 10.45 11.36
C SER A 71 -0.35 9.53 11.81
N ARG A 72 -0.65 8.28 12.18
CA ARG A 72 0.34 7.25 12.56
C ARG A 72 1.33 6.96 11.43
N ASN A 73 0.85 6.86 10.20
CA ASN A 73 1.70 6.61 9.03
C ASN A 73 2.61 7.80 8.69
N TYR A 74 2.31 8.99 9.22
CA TYR A 74 3.01 10.25 8.96
C TYR A 74 3.84 10.74 10.15
N SER A 75 3.45 10.41 11.40
CA SER A 75 3.99 11.01 12.62
C SER A 75 5.23 10.29 13.17
N HIS A 76 6.26 10.14 12.34
CA HIS A 76 7.62 9.70 12.72
C HIS A 76 7.85 8.18 12.71
N THR A 77 9.06 7.80 12.29
CA THR A 77 9.57 6.43 12.08
C THR A 77 8.98 5.66 10.90
N ARG A 78 8.89 6.30 9.72
CA ARG A 78 9.09 5.51 8.50
C ARG A 78 10.57 5.28 8.39
N ALA A 79 10.99 4.04 8.57
CA ALA A 79 12.13 3.54 7.84
C ALA A 79 11.80 3.78 6.36
N THR A 80 12.27 4.91 5.83
CA THR A 80 12.37 5.13 4.41
C THR A 80 13.23 4.01 3.84
N VAL A 81 13.16 3.77 2.53
CA VAL A 81 14.06 2.75 1.94
C VAL A 81 15.54 3.07 2.24
N ASN A 82 15.87 4.32 2.57
CA ASN A 82 17.21 4.74 2.98
C ASN A 82 17.58 4.39 4.43
N ASP A 83 16.61 4.03 5.28
CA ASP A 83 16.84 3.61 6.67
C ASP A 83 17.05 2.09 6.79
N ILE A 84 16.95 1.37 5.67
CA ILE A 84 17.29 -0.04 5.56
C ILE A 84 18.83 -0.14 5.57
N PRO A 85 19.43 -1.10 6.30
CA PRO A 85 20.86 -1.34 6.23
C PRO A 85 21.32 -1.55 4.77
N PRO A 86 22.47 -0.98 4.38
CA PRO A 86 22.94 -1.02 3.00
C PRO A 86 23.08 -2.45 2.45
N GLU A 87 23.38 -3.43 3.30
CA GLU A 87 23.50 -4.84 2.94
C GLU A 87 22.16 -5.45 2.52
N VAL A 88 21.08 -5.08 3.22
CA VAL A 88 19.72 -5.56 2.90
C VAL A 88 19.25 -4.93 1.60
N LEU A 89 19.52 -3.64 1.39
CA LEU A 89 19.19 -2.98 0.14
C LEU A 89 19.99 -3.55 -1.05
N ALA A 90 21.28 -3.83 -0.86
CA ALA A 90 22.10 -4.52 -1.85
C ALA A 90 21.60 -5.93 -2.16
N HIS A 91 21.12 -6.67 -1.16
CA HIS A 91 20.50 -7.99 -1.38
C HIS A 91 19.20 -7.88 -2.19
N ILE A 92 18.37 -6.87 -1.92
CA ILE A 92 17.17 -6.59 -2.74
C ILE A 92 17.56 -6.31 -4.20
N PHE A 93 18.64 -5.54 -4.42
CA PHE A 93 19.14 -5.27 -5.77
C PHE A 93 19.51 -6.55 -6.50
N HIS A 94 20.19 -7.49 -5.84
CA HIS A 94 20.49 -8.82 -6.41
C HIS A 94 19.24 -9.58 -6.80
N LEU A 95 18.24 -9.67 -5.91
CA LEU A 95 16.99 -10.38 -6.21
C LEU A 95 16.26 -9.80 -7.43
N VAL A 96 16.26 -8.48 -7.59
CA VAL A 96 15.65 -7.81 -8.74
C VAL A 96 16.41 -8.11 -10.04
N LEU A 97 17.74 -8.15 -9.99
CA LEU A 97 18.57 -8.45 -11.15
C LEU A 97 18.51 -9.94 -11.53
N ASP A 98 18.56 -10.85 -10.55
CA ASP A 98 18.50 -12.31 -10.77
C ASP A 98 17.13 -12.77 -11.28
N SER A 99 16.05 -12.06 -10.90
CA SER A 99 14.70 -12.35 -11.40
C SER A 99 14.54 -12.09 -12.90
N GLN A 100 15.47 -11.35 -13.52
CA GLN A 100 15.52 -11.16 -14.96
C GLN A 100 16.31 -12.32 -15.58
N SER A 101 15.60 -13.39 -15.91
CA SER A 101 16.22 -14.56 -16.55
C SER A 101 16.89 -14.16 -17.88
N CYS A 102 18.18 -14.43 -18.01
CA CYS A 102 18.95 -14.29 -19.26
C CYS A 102 18.41 -15.19 -20.39
N THR A 103 17.53 -16.13 -20.06
CA THR A 103 17.06 -17.21 -20.91
C THR A 103 15.72 -16.87 -21.57
N LYS A 104 15.79 -16.68 -22.90
CA LYS A 104 14.69 -16.44 -23.87
C LYS A 104 14.39 -14.97 -24.15
N ARG A 105 15.41 -14.34 -24.74
CA ARG A 105 15.38 -13.06 -25.45
C ARG A 105 14.46 -13.15 -26.67
N ASN A 106 13.17 -12.83 -26.51
CA ASN A 106 12.35 -12.39 -27.62
C ASN A 106 12.47 -10.87 -27.70
N TYR A 107 13.23 -10.37 -28.68
CA TYR A 107 13.43 -8.94 -28.96
C TYR A 107 12.11 -8.16 -29.19
N PHE A 108 10.98 -8.84 -29.27
CA PHE A 108 9.65 -8.28 -29.52
C PHE A 108 8.82 -8.04 -28.26
N ASP A 109 9.24 -8.50 -27.08
CA ASP A 109 8.46 -8.35 -25.85
C ASP A 109 9.01 -7.21 -24.96
N ILE A 110 8.88 -5.99 -25.46
CA ILE A 110 9.39 -4.73 -24.87
C ILE A 110 8.63 -4.34 -23.57
N LYS A 111 7.68 -5.17 -23.09
CA LYS A 111 6.78 -4.75 -22.00
C LYS A 111 7.35 -4.84 -20.59
N ILE A 112 8.44 -5.56 -20.36
CA ILE A 112 9.16 -5.54 -19.09
C ILE A 112 10.58 -5.06 -19.39
N GLY A 113 10.79 -3.75 -19.32
CA GLY A 113 12.10 -3.13 -19.57
C GLY A 113 13.16 -3.76 -18.67
N MET A 114 14.29 -4.15 -19.26
CA MET A 114 15.44 -4.67 -18.52
C MET A 114 15.85 -3.64 -17.46
N ILE A 115 15.82 -4.04 -16.19
CA ILE A 115 16.30 -3.21 -15.08
C ILE A 115 17.78 -3.53 -14.95
N TYR A 116 18.61 -2.62 -15.43
CA TYR A 116 20.06 -2.70 -15.27
C TYR A 116 20.49 -2.21 -13.88
N PRO A 117 21.64 -2.65 -13.34
CA PRO A 117 22.19 -2.11 -12.09
C PRO A 117 22.26 -0.58 -12.09
N ALA A 118 22.54 0.02 -13.25
CA ALA A 118 22.52 1.46 -13.45
C ALA A 118 21.15 2.09 -13.14
N ALA A 119 20.04 1.46 -13.52
CA ALA A 119 18.69 1.97 -13.27
C ALA A 119 18.41 2.13 -11.76
N LEU A 120 18.90 1.21 -10.94
CA LEU A 120 18.79 1.28 -9.48
C LEU A 120 19.57 2.50 -8.92
N SER A 121 20.69 2.86 -9.55
CA SER A 121 21.48 4.05 -9.16
C SER A 121 20.81 5.40 -9.49
N HIS A 122 19.71 5.41 -10.27
CA HIS A 122 19.01 6.64 -10.65
C HIS A 122 17.85 7.03 -9.71
N VAL A 123 17.50 6.19 -8.73
CA VAL A 123 16.37 6.44 -7.81
C VAL A 123 16.66 7.58 -6.83
N CYS A 124 17.75 7.50 -6.07
CA CYS A 124 18.18 8.53 -5.13
C CYS A 124 19.70 8.47 -4.87
N SER A 125 20.26 9.41 -4.12
CA SER A 125 21.69 9.44 -3.77
C SER A 125 22.13 8.23 -2.94
N CYS A 126 21.31 7.75 -2.00
CA CYS A 126 21.60 6.58 -1.17
C CYS A 126 21.72 5.31 -2.03
N TRP A 127 20.74 5.06 -2.89
CA TRP A 127 20.75 3.92 -3.82
C TRP A 127 21.94 3.97 -4.77
N ARG A 128 22.30 5.16 -5.25
CA ARG A 128 23.52 5.35 -6.05
C ARG A 128 24.77 4.93 -5.30
N SER A 129 24.93 5.40 -4.05
CA SER A 129 26.09 5.04 -3.23
C SER A 129 26.19 3.53 -3.06
N ILE A 130 25.09 2.87 -2.70
CA ILE A 130 25.05 1.42 -2.45
C ILE A 130 25.27 0.62 -3.73
N ALA A 131 24.62 1.02 -4.84
CA ALA A 131 24.78 0.33 -6.12
C ALA A 131 26.23 0.40 -6.62
N LEU A 132 26.89 1.56 -6.50
CA LEU A 132 28.29 1.74 -6.90
C LEU A 132 29.27 1.06 -5.94
N SER A 133 28.94 1.01 -4.64
CA SER A 133 29.78 0.37 -3.61
C SER A 133 29.62 -1.15 -3.52
N THR A 134 28.78 -1.75 -4.37
CA THR A 134 28.49 -3.19 -4.36
C THR A 134 28.96 -3.83 -5.67
N PRO A 135 30.25 -4.22 -5.80
CA PRO A 135 30.83 -4.73 -7.05
C PRO A 135 30.12 -5.97 -7.61
N THR A 136 29.53 -6.78 -6.74
CA THR A 136 28.81 -8.00 -7.12
C THR A 136 27.64 -7.73 -8.07
N LEU A 137 27.01 -6.54 -7.99
CA LEU A 137 25.91 -6.14 -8.89
C LEU A 137 26.36 -5.92 -10.33
N TRP A 138 27.66 -5.73 -10.55
CA TRP A 138 28.25 -5.39 -11.85
C TRP A 138 29.03 -6.55 -12.48
N THR A 139 28.92 -7.74 -11.90
CA THR A 139 29.62 -8.95 -12.37
C THR A 139 29.06 -9.47 -13.69
N HIS A 140 27.79 -9.18 -13.99
CA HIS A 140 27.13 -9.57 -15.22
C HIS A 140 26.47 -8.36 -15.89
N ILE A 141 26.99 -7.95 -17.04
CA ILE A 141 26.44 -6.85 -17.84
C ILE A 141 26.10 -7.40 -19.22
N ASP A 142 24.80 -7.54 -19.49
CA ASP A 142 24.31 -7.89 -20.82
C ASP A 142 24.38 -6.68 -21.74
N ILE A 143 25.40 -6.65 -22.60
CA ILE A 143 25.47 -5.67 -23.68
C ILE A 143 24.65 -6.21 -24.84
N SER A 144 23.45 -5.65 -25.03
CA SER A 144 22.71 -5.86 -26.27
C SER A 144 23.40 -5.07 -27.38
N THR A 145 24.32 -5.71 -28.09
CA THR A 145 24.73 -5.20 -29.41
C THR A 145 23.51 -5.37 -30.31
N SER A 146 22.71 -4.32 -30.46
CA SER A 146 21.64 -4.35 -31.45
C SER A 146 22.27 -4.76 -32.77
N THR A 147 21.73 -5.84 -33.36
CA THR A 147 22.07 -6.27 -34.72
C THR A 147 21.93 -5.12 -35.71
N PHE A 148 21.18 -4.07 -35.38
CA PHE A 148 21.06 -2.83 -36.12
C PHE A 148 22.38 -2.06 -36.30
N LEU A 149 23.23 -1.94 -35.27
CA LEU A 149 24.53 -1.28 -35.39
C LEU A 149 25.53 -2.14 -36.18
N ASN A 150 25.43 -3.47 -36.04
CA ASN A 150 26.29 -4.41 -36.77
C ASN A 150 25.88 -4.55 -38.24
N GLN A 151 24.58 -4.50 -38.58
CA GLN A 151 24.09 -4.51 -39.97
C GLN A 151 24.53 -3.25 -40.73
N GLN A 152 24.41 -2.07 -40.13
CA GLN A 152 24.89 -0.83 -40.77
C GLN A 152 26.40 -0.83 -41.03
N CYS A 153 27.19 -1.52 -40.18
CA CYS A 153 28.64 -1.62 -40.37
C CYS A 153 29.02 -2.61 -41.48
N LEU A 154 28.29 -3.74 -41.62
CA LEU A 154 28.49 -4.72 -42.69
C LEU A 154 28.11 -4.14 -44.07
N ASP A 155 26.99 -3.43 -44.17
CA ASP A 155 26.54 -2.84 -45.43
C ASP A 155 27.52 -1.77 -45.95
N GLY A 156 28.09 -0.96 -45.05
CA GLY A 156 29.10 0.05 -45.38
C GLY A 156 30.46 -0.52 -45.82
N LEU A 157 30.79 -1.76 -45.44
CA LEU A 157 32.01 -2.45 -45.87
C LEU A 157 31.84 -3.13 -47.23
N THR A 158 30.65 -3.64 -47.53
CA THR A 158 30.33 -4.22 -48.86
C THR A 158 30.26 -3.15 -49.97
N GLN A 159 29.96 -1.90 -49.63
CA GLN A 159 29.85 -0.80 -50.60
C GLN A 159 31.20 -0.16 -50.97
N ARG A 160 32.31 -0.53 -50.31
CA ARG A 160 33.67 -0.04 -50.58
C ARG A 160 34.52 -0.98 -51.44
N HIS A 161 33.98 -2.13 -51.84
CA HIS A 161 34.67 -3.15 -52.64
C HIS A 161 34.02 -3.45 -54.01
N LEU A 162 33.17 -2.54 -54.50
CA LEU A 162 32.69 -2.44 -55.89
C LEU A 162 32.97 -1.03 -56.41
#